data_AF-A0ABD0N3T4-F1
#
_entry.id   AF-A0ABD0N3T4-F1
#
_cell.length_a   1.000
_cell.length_b   1.000
_cell.length_c   1.000
_cell.angle_alpha   90.00
_cell.angle_beta   90.00
_cell.angle_gamma   90.00
#
_symmetry.space_group_name_H-M   'P 1'
#
loop_
_entity.id
_entity.type
_entity.pdbx_description
1 polymer ?
#
loop_
_entity_poly.entity_id
_entity_poly.type
_entity_poly.pdbx_seq_one_letter_code
_entity_poly.pdbx_strand_id
1 'polypeptide(L)' 'KTGEEVYGLTVPLVTTSMGDKLGKTAGNAVWLNRDKTSPFEFYQYFLRLPDNSVEG' A
#
# COMPACT_ATOMS: atom_id res chain seq x y z
N LYS A 1 23.28 -16.95 -24.49
CA LYS A 1 22.70 -17.10 -23.13
C LYS A 1 23.78 -16.71 -22.15
N THR A 2 23.59 -15.60 -21.44
CA THR A 2 24.50 -15.13 -20.38
C THR A 2 24.31 -16.08 -19.20
N GLY A 3 25.25 -16.98 -18.95
CA GLY A 3 25.16 -18.03 -17.91
C GLY A 3 25.31 -17.48 -16.48
N GLU A 4 24.72 -16.32 -16.20
CA GLU A 4 24.84 -15.62 -14.93
C GLU A 4 23.71 -16.06 -13.98
N GLU A 5 24.06 -16.30 -12.72
CA GLU A 5 23.08 -16.56 -11.67
C GLU A 5 22.32 -15.27 -11.33
N VAL A 6 21.00 -15.37 -11.29
CA VAL A 6 20.10 -14.27 -10.93
C VAL A 6 19.32 -14.62 -9.67
N TYR A 7 19.04 -13.61 -8.86
CA TYR A 7 18.30 -13.74 -7.62
C TYR A 7 17.02 -12.90 -7.66
N GLY A 8 16.01 -13.34 -6.91
CA GLY A 8 14.75 -12.61 -6.74
C GLY A 8 14.53 -12.27 -5.27
N LEU A 9 13.97 -11.09 -5.03
CA LEU A 9 13.55 -10.62 -3.71
C LEU A 9 12.04 -10.45 -3.69
N THR A 10 11.40 -10.85 -2.61
CA THR A 10 9.98 -10.57 -2.35
C THR A 10 9.86 -9.54 -1.25
N VAL A 11 8.88 -8.65 -1.37
CA VAL A 11 8.52 -7.71 -0.30
C VAL A 11 7.44 -8.32 0.60
N PRO A 12 7.40 -7.98 1.89
CA PRO A 12 6.33 -8.41 2.78
C PRO A 12 4.98 -7.89 2.29
N LEU A 13 3.93 -8.69 2.48
CA LEU A 13 2.57 -8.25 2.23
C LEU A 13 2.19 -7.19 3.26
N VAL A 14 1.83 -5.98 2.80
CA VAL A 14 1.45 -4.89 3.69
C VAL A 14 -0.03 -5.02 4.06
N THR A 15 -0.29 -5.29 5.34
CA THR A 15 -1.63 -5.39 5.94
C THR A 15 -1.75 -4.49 7.15
N THR A 16 -2.96 -4.00 7.43
CA THR A 16 -3.27 -3.30 8.69
C THR A 16 -3.31 -4.30 9.85
N SER A 17 -3.26 -3.83 11.10
CA SER A 17 -3.39 -4.69 12.29
C SER A 17 -4.73 -5.44 12.37
N MET A 18 -5.73 -5.01 11.62
CA MET A 18 -7.04 -5.65 11.50
C MET A 18 -7.10 -6.71 10.38
N GLY A 19 -6.00 -6.92 9.65
CA GLY A 19 -5.89 -7.91 8.57
C GLY A 19 -6.31 -7.40 7.19
N ASP A 20 -6.70 -6.13 7.06
CA ASP A 20 -7.04 -5.54 5.76
C ASP A 20 -5.79 -5.25 4.93
N LYS A 21 -5.86 -5.46 3.62
CA LYS A 21 -4.76 -5.10 2.71
C LYS A 21 -4.62 -3.58 2.62
N LEU A 22 -3.38 -3.08 2.73
CA LEU A 22 -3.10 -1.66 2.50
C LEU A 22 -3.58 -1.26 1.09
N GLY A 23 -4.23 -0.09 1.00
CA GLY A 23 -4.81 0.43 -0.24
C GLY A 23 -6.22 -0.07 -0.57
N LYS A 24 -6.82 -0.94 0.25
CA LYS A 24 -8.23 -1.34 0.15
C LYS A 24 -8.99 -0.89 1.40
N THR A 25 -9.60 0.29 1.35
CA THR A 25 -10.70 0.57 2.29
C THR A 25 -11.90 -0.28 1.90
N ALA A 26 -12.81 -0.57 2.84
CA ALA A 26 -13.96 -1.47 2.69
C ALA A 26 -14.95 -1.06 1.57
N GLY A 27 -14.52 -1.20 0.31
CA GLY A 27 -15.29 -0.92 -0.89
C GLY A 27 -14.53 -0.16 -1.98
N ASN A 28 -13.47 0.61 -1.68
CA ASN A 28 -12.77 1.43 -2.68
C ASN A 28 -11.24 1.41 -2.52
N ALA A 29 -10.56 1.13 -3.64
CA ALA A 29 -9.12 1.20 -3.73
C ALA A 29 -8.64 2.66 -3.73
N VAL A 30 -7.50 2.94 -3.08
CA VAL A 30 -6.83 4.23 -3.17
C VAL A 30 -6.01 4.26 -4.46
N TRP A 31 -6.40 5.11 -5.40
CA TRP A 31 -5.74 5.19 -6.71
C TRP A 31 -4.69 6.29 -6.74
N LEU A 32 -3.63 6.08 -7.51
CA LEU A 32 -2.68 7.14 -7.85
C LEU A 32 -3.22 8.09 -8.94
N ASN A 33 -4.30 7.71 -9.62
CA ASN A 33 -4.97 8.56 -10.60
C ASN A 33 -5.85 9.59 -9.87
N ARG A 34 -5.58 10.87 -10.12
CA ARG A 34 -6.29 12.03 -9.54
C ARG A 34 -7.80 12.03 -9.82
N ASP A 35 -8.22 11.49 -10.96
CA ASP A 35 -9.63 11.42 -11.37
C ASP A 35 -10.40 10.32 -10.63
N LYS A 36 -9.68 9.38 -9.99
CA LYS A 36 -10.25 8.27 -9.21
C LYS A 36 -10.09 8.46 -7.70
N THR A 37 -9.07 9.20 -7.27
CA THR A 37 -8.85 9.59 -5.88
C THR A 37 -8.26 10.98 -5.89
N SER A 38 -8.96 11.94 -5.29
CA SER A 38 -8.44 13.30 -5.25
C SER A 38 -7.16 13.37 -4.41
N PRO A 39 -6.27 14.35 -4.62
CA PRO A 39 -5.05 14.49 -3.82
C PRO A 39 -5.36 14.66 -2.32
N PHE A 40 -6.49 15.29 -2.01
CA PHE A 40 -6.96 15.45 -0.64
C PHE A 40 -7.38 14.12 -0.02
N GLU A 41 -8.15 13.29 -0.73
CA GLU A 41 -8.54 11.96 -0.24
C GLU A 41 -7.34 11.02 -0.12
N PHE A 42 -6.40 11.10 -1.06
CA PHE A 42 -5.13 10.36 -1.00
C PHE A 42 -4.35 10.75 0.25
N TYR A 43 -4.23 12.04 0.56
CA TYR A 43 -3.55 12.51 1.76
C TYR A 43 -4.28 12.08 3.05
N GLN A 44 -5.61 12.21 3.08
CA GLN A 44 -6.45 11.79 4.21
C GLN A 44 -6.35 10.29 4.49
N TYR A 45 -6.11 9.46 3.47
CA TYR A 45 -5.91 8.03 3.64
C TYR A 45 -4.70 7.72 4.55
N PHE A 46 -3.54 8.34 4.27
CA PHE A 46 -2.33 8.10 5.06
C PHE A 46 -2.40 8.73 6.46
N LEU A 47 -3.05 9.89 6.61
CA LEU A 47 -3.26 10.50 7.92
C LEU A 47 -4.13 9.67 8.88
N ARG A 48 -5.00 8.82 8.33
CA ARG A 48 -5.91 7.98 9.13
C ARG A 48 -5.34 6.59 9.40
N LEU A 49 -4.11 6.30 8.95
CA LEU A 49 -3.47 5.05 9.31
C LEU A 49 -3.28 5.00 10.83
N PRO A 50 -3.57 3.86 11.48
CA PRO A 50 -3.40 3.76 12.92
C PRO A 50 -1.92 3.91 13.28
N ASP A 51 -1.63 4.47 14.47
CA ASP A 51 -0.25 4.74 14.91
C ASP A 51 0.66 3.49 14.84
N ASN A 52 0.10 2.30 15.13
CA ASN A 52 0.82 1.02 15.06
C ASN A 52 1.21 0.57 13.63
N SER A 53 0.78 1.30 12.61
CA SER A 53 1.04 1.05 11.19
C SER A 53 1.90 2.16 10.57
N VAL A 54 2.27 3.18 11.35
CA VAL A 54 3.10 4.32 10.92
C VAL A 54 4.59 4.04 11.18
N GLU A 55 4.92 3.22 12.19
CA GLU A 55 6.27 2.76 12.46
C GLU A 55 6.31 1.23 12.59
N GLY A 56 7.36 0.65 12.00
CA GLY A 56 7.81 -0.73 12.20
C GLY A 56 9.28 -0.73 12.58
#